data_AF-A0A6A3LHR0-F1
#
_entry.id   AF-A0A6A3LHR0-F1
#
_cell.length_a   1.000
_cell.length_b   1.000
_cell.length_c   1.000
_cell.angle_alpha   90.00
_cell.angle_beta   90.00
_cell.angle_gamma   90.00
#
_symmetry.space_group_name_H-M   'P 1'
#
loop_
_entity.id
_entity.type
_entity.pdbx_description
1 polymer ?
#
loop_
_entity_poly.entity_id
_entity_poly.type
_entity_poly.pdbx_seq_one_letter_code
_entity_poly.pdbx_strand_id
1 'polypeptide(L)'
;MKSNLMISWEWGMPHLSNAATKAEFGMTSNVARSKNPEMLQLLKRVTMTVYQVRSVEVTGDLYEQLVHLIGVGKEKKLVEYKPHRFMSLTRVFQRIIKHWNVLCLWYEERANKAIRDRSPTPSPFPLSNSHLLVEQLLSLMLPISALNVKSQAEKANQVDVLFFAYKVMVTTLGPEASLRKHDATRENPTSYHHSTLLPLVTKTRSLLSDAFHSRLFSRYTDREVMRTCSYVWEMQMLFHPHAKNPGDPLVEMVKTCGKSRKLDDDVIERNQSV
;
A
#
# COMPACT_ATOMS: atom_id res chain seq x y z
N MET A 1 7.56 9.38 26.08
CA MET A 1 7.17 10.57 26.87
C MET A 1 6.53 10.04 28.15
N LYS A 2 7.22 10.09 29.30
CA LYS A 2 6.66 9.59 30.56
C LYS A 2 5.79 10.68 31.18
N SER A 3 4.49 10.42 31.30
CA SER A 3 3.58 11.25 32.09
C SER A 3 3.62 10.79 33.55
N ASN A 4 3.24 11.67 34.49
CA ASN A 4 3.25 11.41 35.95
C ASN A 4 2.41 10.20 36.40
N LEU A 5 1.68 9.55 35.49
CA LEU A 5 0.90 8.33 35.70
C LEU A 5 1.66 7.03 35.32
N MET A 6 2.96 7.11 34.96
CA MET A 6 3.77 5.97 34.48
C MET A 6 3.14 5.19 33.30
N ILE A 7 2.27 5.84 32.51
CA ILE A 7 1.61 5.19 31.37
C ILE A 7 2.50 5.31 30.14
N SER A 8 2.78 4.17 29.49
CA SER A 8 3.41 4.10 28.18
C SER A 8 2.34 4.26 27.10
N TRP A 9 2.31 5.42 26.45
CA TRP A 9 1.46 5.65 25.29
C TRP A 9 1.96 4.85 24.08
N GLU A 10 1.06 4.09 23.46
CA GLU A 10 1.33 3.44 22.19
C GLU A 10 0.65 4.16 21.03
N TRP A 11 1.32 4.19 19.89
CA TRP A 11 0.72 4.68 18.66
C TRP A 11 -0.30 3.67 18.14
N GLY A 12 -1.50 4.15 17.82
CA GLY A 12 -2.53 3.30 17.23
C GLY A 12 -2.16 2.79 15.83
N MET A 13 -2.79 1.70 15.41
CA MET A 13 -2.59 1.08 14.09
C MET A 13 -2.59 2.08 12.91
N PRO A 14 -3.53 3.06 12.82
CA PRO A 14 -3.52 4.03 11.73
C PRO A 14 -2.25 4.88 11.66
N HIS A 15 -1.63 5.19 12.80
CA HIS A 15 -0.40 5.96 12.85
C HIS A 15 0.78 5.11 12.37
N LEU A 16 0.89 3.88 12.84
CA LEU A 16 1.96 2.96 12.49
C LEU A 16 1.95 2.61 11.00
N SER A 17 0.79 2.24 10.46
CA SER A 17 0.62 1.86 9.05
C SER A 17 0.81 3.05 8.09
N ASN A 18 0.32 4.24 8.46
CA ASN A 18 0.51 5.46 7.65
C ASN A 18 1.97 5.93 7.67
N ALA A 19 2.66 5.80 8.81
CA ALA A 19 4.09 6.11 8.90
C ALA A 19 4.93 5.16 8.05
N ALA A 20 4.63 3.85 8.10
CA ALA A 20 5.28 2.85 7.26
C ALA A 20 5.04 3.16 5.77
N THR A 21 3.79 3.30 5.35
CA THR A 21 3.46 3.54 3.94
C THR A 21 4.07 4.84 3.41
N LYS A 22 3.98 5.96 4.13
CA LYS A 22 4.57 7.23 3.67
C LYS A 22 6.09 7.14 3.45
N ALA A 23 6.81 6.52 4.39
CA ALA A 23 8.26 6.41 4.31
C ALA A 23 8.69 5.47 3.17
N GLU A 24 8.07 4.31 3.08
CA GLU A 24 8.56 3.21 2.22
C GLU A 24 7.99 3.23 0.79
N PHE A 25 6.83 3.88 0.56
CA PHE A 25 6.34 4.19 -0.81
C PHE A 25 7.00 5.44 -1.41
N GLY A 26 8.00 6.03 -0.77
CA GLY A 26 8.69 7.20 -1.30
C GLY A 26 7.79 8.45 -1.38
N MET A 27 6.81 8.60 -0.49
CA MET A 27 5.90 9.75 -0.42
C MET A 27 6.59 10.97 0.24
N THR A 28 7.72 11.37 -0.32
CA THR A 28 8.54 12.50 0.14
C THR A 28 8.85 13.44 -1.04
N SER A 29 9.00 14.74 -0.76
CA SER A 29 9.44 15.71 -1.78
C SER A 29 10.95 15.66 -2.03
N ASN A 30 11.73 15.08 -1.10
CA ASN A 30 13.19 15.06 -1.16
C ASN A 30 13.73 13.68 -1.55
N VAL A 31 14.36 13.59 -2.72
CA VAL A 31 14.95 12.35 -3.26
C VAL A 31 16.05 11.79 -2.34
N ALA A 32 16.92 12.65 -1.82
CA ALA A 32 18.01 12.24 -0.94
C ALA A 32 17.53 11.67 0.41
N ARG A 33 16.29 11.98 0.80
CA ARG A 33 15.64 11.45 2.00
C ARG A 33 14.69 10.28 1.72
N SER A 34 14.51 9.90 0.46
CA SER A 34 13.63 8.80 0.10
C SER A 34 14.31 7.47 0.37
N LYS A 35 13.66 6.61 1.16
CA LYS A 35 14.07 5.21 1.31
C LYS A 35 13.80 4.38 0.06
N ASN A 36 12.99 4.91 -0.85
CA ASN A 36 12.65 4.28 -2.12
C ASN A 36 12.68 5.29 -3.27
N PRO A 37 13.87 5.68 -3.77
CA PRO A 37 14.02 6.70 -4.80
C PRO A 37 13.34 6.34 -6.13
N GLU A 38 13.38 5.07 -6.52
CA GLU A 38 12.72 4.58 -7.75
C GLU A 38 11.19 4.71 -7.67
N MET A 39 10.59 4.38 -6.52
CA MET A 39 9.17 4.58 -6.29
C MET A 39 8.81 6.07 -6.33
N LEU A 40 9.64 6.95 -5.74
CA LEU A 40 9.45 8.40 -5.84
C LEU A 40 9.49 8.88 -7.30
N GLN A 41 10.37 8.35 -8.15
CA GLN A 41 10.40 8.70 -9.57
C GLN A 41 9.13 8.23 -10.29
N LEU A 42 8.63 7.03 -9.99
CA LEU A 42 7.32 6.60 -10.48
C LEU A 42 6.20 7.55 -10.02
N LEU A 43 6.20 7.96 -8.75
CA LEU A 43 5.21 8.91 -8.22
C LEU A 43 5.27 10.26 -8.93
N LYS A 44 6.45 10.74 -9.31
CA LYS A 44 6.58 11.96 -10.13
C LYS A 44 5.92 11.80 -11.50
N ARG A 45 6.11 10.66 -12.18
CA ARG A 45 5.45 10.36 -13.46
C ARG A 45 3.93 10.21 -13.33
N VAL A 46 3.46 9.58 -12.25
CA VAL A 46 2.03 9.52 -11.88
C VAL A 46 1.46 10.92 -11.66
N THR A 47 2.18 11.76 -10.90
CA THR A 47 1.79 13.15 -10.63
C THR A 47 1.70 13.95 -11.93
N MET A 48 2.70 13.83 -12.80
CA MET A 48 2.71 14.48 -14.11
C MET A 48 1.54 14.05 -14.98
N THR A 49 1.23 12.75 -15.02
CA THR A 49 0.05 12.22 -15.74
C THR A 49 -1.24 12.83 -15.22
N VAL A 50 -1.43 12.86 -13.90
CA VAL A 50 -2.62 13.45 -13.27
C VAL A 50 -2.77 14.93 -13.63
N TYR A 51 -1.70 15.71 -13.51
CA TYR A 51 -1.75 17.13 -13.86
C TYR A 51 -2.02 17.32 -15.35
N GLN A 52 -1.27 16.67 -16.24
CA GLN A 52 -1.42 16.86 -17.68
C GLN A 52 -2.85 16.52 -18.15
N VAL A 53 -3.45 15.44 -17.68
CA VAL A 53 -4.81 15.08 -18.14
C VAL A 53 -5.90 15.95 -17.47
N ARG A 54 -5.69 16.37 -16.21
CA ARG A 54 -6.70 17.16 -15.47
C ARG A 54 -6.70 18.64 -15.83
N SER A 55 -5.53 19.21 -16.10
CA SER A 55 -5.32 20.67 -16.18
C SER A 55 -5.08 21.20 -17.60
N VAL A 56 -4.95 20.34 -18.61
CA VAL A 56 -4.67 20.80 -19.96
C VAL A 56 -5.96 21.17 -20.67
N GLU A 57 -6.18 22.47 -20.82
CA GLU A 57 -7.25 23.05 -21.66
C GLU A 57 -7.11 22.68 -23.15
N VAL A 58 -5.88 22.37 -23.60
CA VAL A 58 -5.53 22.16 -25.03
C VAL A 58 -6.36 21.07 -25.71
N THR A 59 -6.80 20.05 -24.96
CA THR A 59 -7.63 18.95 -25.47
C THR A 59 -9.08 19.03 -24.98
N GLY A 60 -9.48 20.12 -24.34
CA GLY A 60 -10.88 20.38 -23.95
C GLY A 60 -11.49 19.24 -23.13
N ASP A 61 -12.63 18.73 -23.59
CA ASP A 61 -13.39 17.64 -23.00
C ASP A 61 -12.99 16.24 -23.52
N LEU A 62 -11.90 16.12 -24.29
CA LEU A 62 -11.46 14.86 -24.90
C LEU A 62 -11.39 13.70 -23.91
N TYR A 63 -10.90 13.94 -22.68
CA TYR A 63 -10.86 12.90 -21.66
C TYR A 63 -12.27 12.39 -21.30
N GLU A 64 -13.23 13.30 -21.09
CA GLU A 64 -14.62 12.95 -20.82
C GLU A 64 -15.22 12.15 -21.98
N GLN A 65 -15.01 12.63 -23.21
CA GLN A 65 -15.49 11.95 -24.42
C GLN A 65 -14.90 10.54 -24.55
N LEU A 66 -13.59 10.37 -24.34
CA LEU A 66 -12.93 9.06 -24.40
C LEU A 66 -13.41 8.11 -23.28
N VAL A 67 -13.64 8.62 -22.06
CA VAL A 67 -14.22 7.81 -20.97
C VAL A 67 -15.60 7.28 -21.35
N HIS A 68 -16.44 8.14 -21.95
CA HIS A 68 -17.76 7.75 -22.43
C HIS A 68 -17.69 6.78 -23.62
N LEU A 69 -16.84 7.06 -24.61
CA LEU A 69 -16.71 6.27 -25.83
C LEU A 69 -16.21 4.84 -25.55
N ILE A 70 -15.21 4.68 -24.68
CA ILE A 70 -14.68 3.36 -24.29
C ILE A 70 -15.62 2.66 -23.30
N GLY A 71 -16.57 3.38 -22.70
CA GLY A 71 -17.54 2.80 -21.76
C GLY A 71 -16.93 2.46 -20.39
N VAL A 72 -15.80 3.06 -20.02
CA VAL A 72 -15.10 2.77 -18.75
C VAL A 72 -15.61 3.63 -17.59
N GLY A 73 -16.56 4.53 -17.82
CA GLY A 73 -17.17 5.32 -16.77
C GLY A 73 -17.96 6.54 -17.25
N LYS A 74 -18.12 7.50 -16.35
CA LYS A 74 -18.84 8.77 -16.57
C LYS A 74 -18.05 9.98 -16.03
N GLU A 75 -16.76 9.77 -15.77
CA GLU A 75 -15.91 10.77 -15.13
C GLU A 75 -15.44 11.83 -16.12
N LYS A 76 -15.74 13.08 -15.79
CA LYS A 76 -15.37 14.25 -16.61
C LYS A 76 -13.89 14.63 -16.51
N LYS A 77 -13.25 14.31 -15.38
CA LYS A 77 -11.85 14.65 -15.10
C LYS A 77 -11.16 13.47 -14.44
N LEU A 78 -9.84 13.43 -14.60
CA LEU A 78 -9.00 12.52 -13.83
C LEU A 78 -9.01 12.92 -12.34
N VAL A 79 -8.78 11.94 -11.47
CA VAL A 79 -8.90 12.09 -10.01
C VAL A 79 -7.94 13.16 -9.44
N GLU A 80 -8.37 13.83 -8.38
CA GLU A 80 -7.49 14.71 -7.61
C GLU A 80 -6.45 13.91 -6.82
N TYR A 81 -5.18 14.26 -7.00
CA TYR A 81 -4.08 13.65 -6.27
C TYR A 81 -3.51 14.60 -5.23
N LYS A 82 -3.50 14.17 -3.96
CA LYS A 82 -2.79 14.83 -2.87
C LYS A 82 -1.54 14.01 -2.50
N PRO A 83 -0.31 14.48 -2.83
CA PRO A 83 0.92 13.70 -2.71
C PRO A 83 1.25 13.16 -1.31
N HIS A 84 0.65 13.74 -0.26
CA HIS A 84 0.91 13.39 1.14
C HIS A 84 -0.07 12.36 1.72
N ARG A 85 -1.03 11.82 0.93
CA ARG A 85 -2.07 10.88 1.43
C ARG A 85 -2.01 9.53 0.72
N PHE A 86 -1.61 8.48 1.43
CA PHE A 86 -1.48 7.13 0.87
C PHE A 86 -2.79 6.56 0.30
N MET A 87 -3.92 6.77 0.98
CA MET A 87 -5.23 6.34 0.45
C MET A 87 -5.62 7.12 -0.83
N SER A 88 -5.23 8.40 -0.94
CA SER A 88 -5.40 9.15 -2.19
C SER A 88 -4.54 8.55 -3.30
N LEU A 89 -3.30 8.15 -3.00
CA LEU A 89 -2.43 7.47 -3.95
C LEU A 89 -3.01 6.14 -4.44
N THR A 90 -3.60 5.33 -3.54
CA THR A 90 -4.26 4.07 -3.93
C THR A 90 -5.40 4.33 -4.92
N ARG A 91 -6.23 5.33 -4.65
CA ARG A 91 -7.32 5.73 -5.57
C ARG A 91 -6.80 6.24 -6.92
N VAL A 92 -5.65 6.92 -6.93
CA VAL A 92 -4.99 7.36 -8.18
C VAL A 92 -4.55 6.16 -9.00
N PHE A 93 -3.90 5.17 -8.38
CA PHE A 93 -3.48 3.94 -9.07
C PHE A 93 -4.68 3.17 -9.62
N GLN A 94 -5.74 3.01 -8.81
CA GLN A 94 -7.00 2.40 -9.27
C GLN A 94 -7.57 3.13 -10.50
N ARG A 95 -7.60 4.47 -10.46
CA ARG A 95 -8.13 5.27 -11.55
C ARG A 95 -7.27 5.17 -12.82
N ILE A 96 -5.95 5.19 -12.68
CA ILE A 96 -5.01 5.06 -13.79
C ILE A 96 -5.17 3.71 -14.48
N ILE A 97 -5.23 2.60 -13.73
CA ILE A 97 -5.44 1.27 -14.30
C ILE A 97 -6.80 1.18 -14.99
N LYS A 98 -7.88 1.60 -14.31
CA LYS A 98 -9.24 1.58 -14.88
C LYS A 98 -9.32 2.34 -16.20
N HIS A 99 -8.60 3.45 -16.33
CA HIS A 99 -8.65 4.34 -17.49
C HIS A 99 -7.40 4.23 -18.36
N TRP A 100 -6.64 3.13 -18.28
CA TRP A 100 -5.35 3.03 -18.95
C TRP A 100 -5.44 3.29 -20.46
N ASN A 101 -6.39 2.64 -21.13
CA ASN A 101 -6.61 2.83 -22.57
C ASN A 101 -7.06 4.25 -22.92
N VAL A 102 -7.89 4.87 -22.08
CA VAL A 102 -8.26 6.29 -22.22
C VAL A 102 -7.01 7.17 -22.16
N LEU A 103 -6.09 6.90 -21.22
CA LEU A 103 -4.86 7.67 -21.09
C LEU A 103 -3.96 7.49 -22.31
N CYS A 104 -3.75 6.26 -22.79
CA CYS A 104 -2.97 6.02 -24.01
C CYS A 104 -3.51 6.83 -25.19
N LEU A 105 -4.82 6.74 -25.47
CA LEU A 105 -5.47 7.46 -26.57
C LEU A 105 -5.43 8.98 -26.38
N TRP A 106 -5.59 9.47 -25.13
CA TRP A 106 -5.53 10.90 -24.85
C TRP A 106 -4.14 11.48 -25.17
N TYR A 107 -3.07 10.76 -24.83
CA TYR A 107 -1.70 11.20 -25.15
C TYR A 107 -1.38 11.09 -26.64
N GLU A 108 -1.88 10.05 -27.30
CA GLU A 108 -1.76 9.89 -28.76
C GLU A 108 -2.47 11.04 -29.49
N GLU A 109 -3.71 11.35 -29.14
CA GLU A 109 -4.45 12.44 -29.76
C GLU A 109 -3.86 13.82 -29.46
N ARG A 110 -3.29 14.00 -28.28
CA ARG A 110 -2.54 15.21 -27.94
C ARG A 110 -1.31 15.37 -28.85
N ALA A 111 -0.60 14.29 -29.17
CA ALA A 111 0.51 14.32 -30.12
C ALA A 111 0.04 14.57 -31.56
N ASN A 112 -1.03 13.88 -31.99
CA ASN A 112 -1.64 14.06 -33.31
C ASN A 112 -2.11 15.50 -33.53
N LYS A 113 -2.74 16.11 -32.51
CA LYS A 113 -3.14 17.52 -32.55
C LYS A 113 -1.93 18.44 -32.74
N ALA A 114 -0.84 18.21 -32.02
CA ALA A 114 0.35 19.04 -32.16
C ALA A 114 0.94 18.98 -33.57
N ILE A 115 0.95 17.79 -34.19
CA ILE A 115 1.36 17.59 -35.59
C ILE A 115 0.43 18.37 -36.54
N ARG A 116 -0.89 18.27 -36.37
CA ARG A 116 -1.88 19.01 -37.17
C ARG A 116 -1.68 20.52 -37.06
N ASP A 117 -1.43 21.01 -35.84
CA ASP A 117 -1.27 22.43 -35.53
C ASP A 117 0.16 22.95 -35.84
N ARG A 118 1.06 22.10 -36.37
CA ARG A 118 2.49 22.41 -36.59
C ARG A 118 3.20 22.99 -35.36
N SER A 119 2.78 22.52 -34.19
CA SER A 119 3.33 22.94 -32.89
C SER A 119 4.33 21.91 -32.35
N PRO A 120 5.19 22.28 -31.39
CA PRO A 120 6.14 21.34 -30.79
C PRO A 120 5.45 20.11 -30.19
N THR A 121 5.98 18.92 -30.49
CA THR A 121 5.44 17.65 -29.98
C THR A 121 5.44 17.63 -28.45
N PRO A 122 4.28 17.41 -27.79
CA PRO A 122 4.20 17.32 -26.35
C PRO A 122 4.92 16.10 -25.79
N SER A 123 5.20 16.12 -24.48
CA SER A 123 5.78 14.97 -23.78
C SER A 123 4.89 13.72 -23.94
N PRO A 124 5.47 12.53 -24.22
CA PRO A 124 4.70 11.29 -24.37
C PRO A 124 4.08 10.85 -23.04
N PHE A 125 3.20 9.83 -23.10
CA PHE A 125 2.56 9.26 -21.92
C PHE A 125 3.61 8.78 -20.90
N PRO A 126 3.72 9.41 -19.71
CA PRO A 126 4.84 9.15 -18.79
C PRO A 126 4.87 7.73 -18.22
N LEU A 127 3.74 7.01 -18.27
CA LEU A 127 3.58 5.67 -17.72
C LEU A 127 3.48 4.59 -18.80
N SER A 128 3.66 4.89 -20.09
CA SER A 128 3.43 3.95 -21.21
C SER A 128 3.99 2.54 -20.98
N ASN A 129 5.21 2.42 -20.47
CA ASN A 129 5.90 1.15 -20.21
C ASN A 129 5.78 0.66 -18.76
N SER A 130 4.74 1.09 -18.04
CA SER A 130 4.60 0.84 -16.60
C SER A 130 3.25 0.23 -16.22
N HIS A 131 2.46 -0.31 -17.16
CA HIS A 131 1.15 -0.90 -16.87
C HIS A 131 1.23 -2.00 -15.79
N LEU A 132 1.97 -3.08 -16.08
CA LEU A 132 2.14 -4.20 -15.15
C LEU A 132 2.73 -3.77 -13.80
N LEU A 133 3.65 -2.79 -13.83
CA LEU A 133 4.23 -2.22 -12.61
C LEU A 133 3.16 -1.54 -11.74
N VAL A 134 2.31 -0.72 -12.35
CA VAL A 134 1.22 -0.03 -11.64
C VAL A 134 0.18 -1.04 -11.15
N GLU A 135 -0.12 -2.10 -11.90
CA GLU A 135 -1.05 -3.17 -11.47
C GLU A 135 -0.53 -3.95 -10.25
N GLN A 136 0.74 -4.38 -10.28
CA GLN A 136 1.35 -5.10 -9.17
C GLN A 136 1.49 -4.21 -7.94
N LEU A 137 1.86 -2.93 -8.10
CA LEU A 137 1.88 -1.97 -6.99
C LEU A 137 0.46 -1.72 -6.43
N LEU A 138 -0.55 -1.60 -7.28
CA LEU A 138 -1.93 -1.45 -6.83
C LEU A 138 -2.38 -2.67 -6.00
N SER A 139 -2.04 -3.86 -6.47
CA SER A 139 -2.30 -5.13 -5.77
C SER A 139 -1.66 -5.16 -4.37
N LEU A 140 -0.44 -4.60 -4.23
CA LEU A 140 0.25 -4.43 -2.95
C LEU A 140 -0.43 -3.38 -2.05
N MET A 141 -0.92 -2.28 -2.63
CA MET A 141 -1.50 -1.15 -1.91
C MET A 141 -2.90 -1.42 -1.36
N LEU A 142 -3.72 -2.21 -2.06
CA LEU A 142 -5.14 -2.41 -1.71
C LEU A 142 -5.35 -3.00 -0.31
N PRO A 143 -4.67 -4.10 0.09
CA PRO A 143 -4.83 -4.64 1.44
C PRO A 143 -4.37 -3.66 2.53
N ILE A 144 -3.31 -2.89 2.28
CA ILE A 144 -2.80 -1.89 3.22
C ILE A 144 -3.77 -0.72 3.37
N SER A 145 -4.37 -0.27 2.27
CA SER A 145 -5.42 0.75 2.30
C SER A 145 -6.68 0.25 3.00
N ALA A 146 -7.06 -1.01 2.82
CA ALA A 146 -8.16 -1.62 3.56
C ALA A 146 -7.88 -1.66 5.08
N LEU A 147 -6.64 -1.96 5.49
CA LEU A 147 -6.22 -1.89 6.89
C LEU A 147 -6.36 -0.46 7.44
N ASN A 148 -5.93 0.55 6.67
CA ASN A 148 -6.07 1.95 7.05
C ASN A 148 -7.54 2.36 7.21
N VAL A 149 -8.41 1.96 6.29
CA VAL A 149 -9.86 2.24 6.40
C VAL A 149 -10.44 1.55 7.64
N LYS A 150 -10.14 0.27 7.85
CA LYS A 150 -10.66 -0.51 8.99
C LYS A 150 -10.21 0.07 10.33
N SER A 151 -8.96 0.50 10.42
CA SER A 151 -8.39 1.07 11.64
C SER A 151 -8.84 2.50 11.94
N GLN A 152 -9.42 3.21 10.97
CA GLN A 152 -9.96 4.57 11.11
C GLN A 152 -11.49 4.63 11.19
N ALA A 153 -12.17 3.49 11.21
CA ALA A 153 -13.63 3.44 11.32
C ALA A 153 -14.12 4.01 12.66
N GLU A 154 -15.27 4.70 12.67
CA GLU A 154 -15.85 5.32 13.88
C GLU A 154 -16.04 4.33 15.04
N LYS A 155 -16.28 3.06 14.72
CA LYS A 155 -16.37 1.93 15.67
C LYS A 155 -15.36 0.84 15.31
N ALA A 156 -14.11 1.23 15.08
CA ALA A 156 -13.05 0.27 14.77
C ALA A 156 -12.91 -0.76 15.91
N ASN A 157 -13.17 -2.03 15.59
CA ASN A 157 -12.87 -3.13 16.50
C ASN A 157 -11.35 -3.39 16.46
N GLN A 158 -10.67 -3.11 17.58
CA GLN A 158 -9.21 -3.18 17.66
C GLN A 158 -8.68 -4.60 17.43
N VAL A 159 -9.41 -5.62 17.88
CA VAL A 159 -9.05 -7.03 17.66
C VAL A 159 -9.16 -7.39 16.19
N ASP A 160 -10.24 -6.99 15.53
CA ASP A 160 -10.44 -7.21 14.09
C ASP A 160 -9.41 -6.44 13.23
N VAL A 161 -8.93 -5.30 13.71
CA VAL A 161 -7.88 -4.51 13.07
C VAL A 161 -6.53 -5.22 13.22
N LEU A 162 -6.21 -5.76 14.40
CA LEU A 162 -4.97 -6.48 14.64
C LEU A 162 -4.89 -7.77 13.81
N PHE A 163 -5.95 -8.58 13.81
CA PHE A 163 -6.04 -9.76 12.94
C PHE A 163 -5.87 -9.40 11.46
N PHE A 164 -6.44 -8.27 11.03
CA PHE A 164 -6.29 -7.82 9.66
C PHE A 164 -4.86 -7.34 9.35
N ALA A 165 -4.20 -6.65 10.29
CA ALA A 165 -2.81 -6.25 10.16
C ALA A 165 -1.89 -7.46 10.02
N TYR A 166 -2.10 -8.49 10.84
CA TYR A 166 -1.39 -9.77 10.74
C TYR A 166 -1.61 -10.41 9.36
N LYS A 167 -2.86 -10.50 8.90
CA LYS A 167 -3.17 -11.02 7.56
C LYS A 167 -2.43 -10.25 6.46
N VAL A 168 -2.38 -8.92 6.52
CA VAL A 168 -1.60 -8.11 5.57
C VAL A 168 -0.11 -8.46 5.63
N MET A 169 0.46 -8.59 6.83
CA MET A 169 1.87 -8.93 7.02
C MET A 169 2.22 -10.26 6.34
N VAL A 170 1.41 -11.29 6.55
CA VAL A 170 1.68 -12.65 6.05
C VAL A 170 1.37 -12.80 4.58
N THR A 171 0.19 -12.35 4.15
CA THR A 171 -0.34 -12.67 2.82
C THR A 171 0.01 -11.62 1.76
N THR A 172 0.36 -10.40 2.17
CA THR A 172 0.63 -9.29 1.23
C THR A 172 2.09 -8.83 1.30
N LEU A 173 2.65 -8.70 2.51
CA LEU A 173 4.01 -8.21 2.73
C LEU A 173 5.06 -9.33 2.87
N GLY A 174 4.61 -10.59 3.02
CA GLY A 174 5.50 -11.75 3.09
C GLY A 174 6.39 -11.84 1.84
N PRO A 175 7.71 -12.09 2.00
CA PRO A 175 8.65 -12.13 0.87
C PRO A 175 8.30 -13.25 -0.13
N GLU A 176 7.94 -14.43 0.38
CA GLU A 176 7.59 -15.59 -0.45
C GLU A 176 6.09 -15.67 -0.79
N ALA A 177 5.28 -14.75 -0.25
CA ALA A 177 3.84 -14.76 -0.45
C ALA A 177 3.48 -14.37 -1.88
N SER A 178 2.59 -15.15 -2.50
CA SER A 178 1.96 -14.76 -3.77
C SER A 178 1.10 -13.51 -3.56
N LEU A 179 1.18 -12.57 -4.50
CA LEU A 179 0.41 -11.33 -4.44
C LEU A 179 -0.94 -11.52 -5.10
N ARG A 180 -2.02 -11.49 -4.32
CA ARG A 180 -3.37 -11.46 -4.89
C ARG A 180 -3.51 -10.27 -5.84
N LYS A 181 -3.98 -10.51 -7.08
CA LYS A 181 -4.16 -9.43 -8.05
C LYS A 181 -5.28 -8.48 -7.61
N HIS A 182 -5.17 -7.22 -8.01
CA HIS A 182 -6.13 -6.16 -7.66
C HIS A 182 -7.56 -6.41 -8.16
N ASP A 183 -7.70 -7.18 -9.24
CA ASP A 183 -8.94 -7.56 -9.92
C ASP A 183 -9.43 -8.96 -9.54
N ALA A 184 -8.72 -9.68 -8.66
CA ALA A 184 -9.07 -11.04 -8.26
C ALA A 184 -10.37 -11.09 -7.45
N THR A 185 -11.36 -11.82 -7.93
CA THR A 185 -12.66 -12.01 -7.26
C THR A 185 -12.67 -13.29 -6.41
N ARG A 186 -13.83 -13.63 -5.83
CA ARG A 186 -14.00 -14.92 -5.13
C ARG A 186 -14.08 -16.07 -6.13
N GLU A 187 -14.72 -15.81 -7.26
CA GLU A 187 -14.95 -16.76 -8.36
C GLU A 187 -13.69 -16.95 -9.22
N ASN A 188 -12.82 -15.93 -9.30
CA ASN A 188 -11.56 -15.99 -10.02
C ASN A 188 -10.39 -15.50 -9.15
N PRO A 189 -9.86 -16.37 -8.26
CA PRO A 189 -8.78 -16.01 -7.35
C PRO A 189 -7.42 -16.03 -8.05
N THR A 190 -7.09 -14.96 -8.77
CA THR A 190 -5.77 -14.83 -9.43
C THR A 190 -4.72 -14.17 -8.53
N SER A 191 -3.46 -14.61 -8.65
CA SER A 191 -2.32 -14.02 -7.93
C SER A 191 -1.07 -13.97 -8.81
N TYR A 192 -0.15 -13.05 -8.51
CA TYR A 192 1.22 -13.05 -9.03
C TYR A 192 2.10 -13.90 -8.11
N HIS A 193 2.86 -14.84 -8.67
CA HIS A 193 3.88 -15.57 -7.93
C HIS A 193 5.00 -14.63 -7.51
N HIS A 194 5.63 -14.82 -6.34
CA HIS A 194 6.64 -13.88 -5.81
C HIS A 194 7.82 -13.67 -6.77
N SER A 195 8.23 -14.71 -7.51
CA SER A 195 9.30 -14.64 -8.50
C SER A 195 8.95 -13.86 -9.77
N THR A 196 7.66 -13.57 -10.01
CA THR A 196 7.16 -12.83 -11.18
C THR A 196 6.95 -11.34 -10.90
N LEU A 197 7.24 -10.91 -9.67
CA LEU A 197 7.12 -9.52 -9.26
C LEU A 197 8.25 -8.69 -9.87
N LEU A 198 7.90 -7.50 -10.36
CA LEU A 198 8.87 -6.57 -10.88
C LEU A 198 9.81 -6.09 -9.76
N PRO A 199 11.09 -5.79 -10.05
CA PRO A 199 12.09 -5.46 -9.03
C PRO A 199 11.65 -4.34 -8.06
N LEU A 200 11.02 -3.29 -8.59
CA LEU A 200 10.51 -2.19 -7.77
C LEU A 200 9.39 -2.64 -6.82
N VAL A 201 8.53 -3.58 -7.23
CA VAL A 201 7.46 -4.13 -6.39
C VAL A 201 8.07 -4.96 -5.25
N THR A 202 9.03 -5.83 -5.57
CA THR A 202 9.74 -6.65 -4.58
C THR A 202 10.46 -5.77 -3.56
N LYS A 203 11.21 -4.76 -4.01
CA LYS A 203 11.89 -3.78 -3.14
C LYS A 203 10.90 -3.03 -2.26
N THR A 204 9.82 -2.49 -2.83
CA THR A 204 8.79 -1.75 -2.08
C THR A 204 8.11 -2.64 -1.05
N ARG A 205 7.78 -3.90 -1.41
CA ARG A 205 7.23 -4.88 -0.48
C ARG A 205 8.19 -5.16 0.68
N SER A 206 9.47 -5.39 0.38
CA SER A 206 10.48 -5.65 1.40
C SER A 206 10.58 -4.49 2.40
N LEU A 207 10.67 -3.25 1.90
CA LEU A 207 10.73 -2.06 2.74
C LEU A 207 9.48 -1.92 3.63
N LEU A 208 8.29 -2.17 3.06
CA LEU A 208 7.04 -2.17 3.83
C LEU A 208 7.02 -3.27 4.88
N SER A 209 7.44 -4.49 4.53
CA SER A 209 7.55 -5.62 5.44
C SER A 209 8.43 -5.26 6.65
N ASP A 210 9.63 -4.72 6.39
CA ASP A 210 10.55 -4.25 7.44
C ASP A 210 9.94 -3.12 8.27
N ALA A 211 9.22 -2.19 7.64
CA ALA A 211 8.62 -1.06 8.30
C ALA A 211 7.42 -1.42 9.18
N PHE A 212 6.57 -2.34 8.73
CA PHE A 212 5.48 -2.89 9.52
C PHE A 212 6.04 -3.73 10.66
N HIS A 213 7.06 -4.54 10.39
CA HIS A 213 7.72 -5.34 11.41
C HIS A 213 8.31 -4.48 12.52
N SER A 214 9.26 -3.59 12.19
CA SER A 214 9.94 -2.73 13.17
C SER A 214 9.00 -1.89 14.03
N ARG A 215 7.88 -1.43 13.47
CA ARG A 215 6.92 -0.53 14.15
C ARG A 215 5.85 -1.24 14.94
N LEU A 216 5.50 -2.47 14.56
CA LEU A 216 4.37 -3.19 15.15
C LEU A 216 4.75 -4.58 15.64
N PHE A 217 5.33 -5.42 14.78
CA PHE A 217 5.53 -6.84 15.06
C PHE A 217 6.86 -7.17 15.76
N SER A 218 7.77 -6.21 15.90
CA SER A 218 9.03 -6.37 16.64
C SER A 218 8.79 -6.81 18.08
N ARG A 219 7.66 -6.43 18.67
CA ARG A 219 7.19 -6.91 19.98
C ARG A 219 7.00 -8.43 20.10
N TYR A 220 7.03 -9.18 19.00
CA TYR A 220 6.90 -10.64 18.99
C TYR A 220 8.22 -11.35 18.64
N THR A 221 9.25 -10.59 18.25
CA THR A 221 10.49 -11.15 17.68
C THR A 221 11.75 -10.60 18.35
N ASP A 222 11.69 -9.38 18.89
CA ASP A 222 12.81 -8.66 19.50
C ASP A 222 12.66 -8.65 21.02
N ARG A 223 13.61 -9.28 21.71
CA ARG A 223 13.61 -9.43 23.17
C ARG A 223 13.62 -8.12 23.94
N GLU A 224 14.34 -7.13 23.45
CA GLU A 224 14.42 -5.84 24.14
C GLU A 224 13.11 -5.07 24.01
N VAL A 225 12.45 -5.19 22.85
CA VAL A 225 11.10 -4.65 22.65
C VAL A 225 10.09 -5.41 23.52
N MET A 226 10.11 -6.75 23.51
CA MET A 226 9.22 -7.60 24.33
C MET A 226 9.27 -7.23 25.82
N ARG A 227 10.45 -6.90 26.35
CA ARG A 227 10.62 -6.53 27.76
C ARG A 227 10.04 -5.16 28.12
N THR A 228 9.83 -4.28 27.14
CA THR A 228 9.57 -2.86 27.37
C THR A 228 8.29 -2.33 26.74
N CYS A 229 7.69 -3.03 25.78
CA CYS A 229 6.46 -2.63 25.13
C CYS A 229 5.21 -2.85 25.99
N SER A 230 4.10 -2.17 25.65
CA SER A 230 2.80 -2.43 26.27
C SER A 230 2.09 -3.54 25.52
N TYR A 231 1.55 -4.52 26.24
CA TYR A 231 0.77 -5.64 25.69
C TYR A 231 -0.73 -5.32 25.58
N VAL A 232 -1.08 -4.04 25.42
CA VAL A 232 -2.49 -3.60 25.43
C VAL A 232 -3.31 -4.25 24.31
N TRP A 233 -2.71 -4.50 23.15
CA TRP A 233 -3.42 -5.09 22.00
C TRP A 233 -3.68 -6.57 22.21
N GLU A 234 -2.71 -7.28 22.77
CA GLU A 234 -2.75 -8.69 23.11
C GLU A 234 -3.76 -8.90 24.24
N MET A 235 -3.77 -8.03 25.26
CA MET A 235 -4.79 -8.04 26.31
C MET A 235 -6.19 -7.82 25.74
N GLN A 236 -6.37 -6.88 24.82
CA GLN A 236 -7.66 -6.69 24.15
C GLN A 236 -8.09 -7.93 23.36
N MET A 237 -7.16 -8.65 22.71
CA MET A 237 -7.47 -9.93 22.08
C MET A 237 -7.91 -10.96 23.12
N LEU A 238 -7.21 -11.06 24.25
CA LEU A 238 -7.53 -12.02 25.32
C LEU A 238 -8.95 -11.81 25.89
N PHE A 239 -9.39 -10.57 26.02
CA PHE A 239 -10.69 -10.23 26.60
C PHE A 239 -11.83 -10.12 25.59
N HIS A 240 -11.58 -10.37 24.30
CA HIS A 240 -12.59 -10.16 23.27
C HIS A 240 -13.54 -11.35 23.11
N PRO A 241 -14.87 -11.17 23.10
CA PRO A 241 -15.84 -12.27 23.07
C PRO A 241 -15.73 -13.22 21.86
N HIS A 242 -15.15 -12.72 20.75
CA HIS A 242 -14.94 -13.51 19.54
C HIS A 242 -13.61 -14.30 19.51
N ALA A 243 -12.69 -14.03 20.44
CA ALA A 243 -11.43 -14.76 20.56
C ALA A 243 -11.59 -15.92 21.54
N LYS A 244 -12.11 -17.06 21.06
CA LYS A 244 -12.08 -18.31 21.83
C LYS A 244 -10.63 -18.82 21.85
N ASN A 245 -10.09 -19.12 23.04
CA ASN A 245 -8.69 -19.55 23.24
C ASN A 245 -7.65 -18.56 22.64
N PRO A 246 -7.58 -17.35 23.17
CA PRO A 246 -6.76 -16.27 22.59
C PRO A 246 -5.24 -16.51 22.70
N GLY A 247 -4.80 -17.52 23.45
CA GLY A 247 -3.40 -17.98 23.46
C GLY A 247 -2.94 -18.55 22.11
N ASP A 248 -3.79 -19.34 21.44
CA ASP A 248 -3.40 -20.01 20.18
C ASP A 248 -3.12 -18.99 19.04
N PRO A 249 -3.96 -17.96 18.82
CA PRO A 249 -3.68 -16.91 17.84
C PRO A 249 -2.41 -16.09 18.12
N LEU A 250 -2.09 -15.84 19.39
CA LEU A 250 -0.88 -15.10 19.76
C LEU A 250 0.38 -15.96 19.51
N VAL A 251 0.33 -17.25 19.87
CA VAL A 251 1.41 -18.22 19.58
C VAL A 251 1.63 -18.36 18.08
N GLU A 252 0.54 -18.44 17.30
CA GLU A 252 0.61 -18.48 15.84
C GLU A 252 1.20 -17.19 15.25
N MET A 253 0.87 -16.03 15.83
CA MET A 253 1.42 -14.74 15.42
C MET A 253 2.93 -14.66 15.69
N VAL A 254 3.39 -15.03 16.90
CA VAL A 254 4.83 -15.11 17.23
C VAL A 254 5.54 -16.04 16.26
N LYS A 255 4.98 -17.23 16.01
CA LYS A 255 5.54 -18.21 15.08
C LYS A 255 5.68 -17.65 13.67
N THR A 256 4.63 -17.01 13.17
CA THR A 256 4.60 -16.55 11.79
C THR A 256 5.45 -15.29 11.58
N CYS A 257 5.47 -14.37 12.54
CA CYS A 257 6.41 -13.26 12.54
C CYS A 257 7.86 -13.76 12.57
N GLY A 258 8.19 -14.71 13.46
CA GLY A 258 9.51 -15.30 13.55
C GLY A 258 9.95 -15.97 12.24
N LYS A 259 9.09 -16.81 11.65
CA LYS A 259 9.35 -17.45 10.35
C LYS A 259 9.51 -16.43 9.22
N SER A 260 8.66 -15.39 9.18
CA SER A 260 8.78 -14.31 8.20
C SER A 260 10.10 -13.54 8.33
N ARG A 261 10.71 -13.55 9.52
CA ARG A 261 12.02 -12.94 9.79
C ARG A 261 13.17 -13.92 9.70
N LYS A 262 12.91 -15.19 9.36
CA LYS A 262 13.91 -16.27 9.29
C LYS A 262 14.67 -16.42 10.62
N LEU A 263 13.97 -16.28 11.74
CA LEU A 263 14.53 -16.63 13.05
C LEU A 263 14.65 -18.14 13.17
N ASP A 264 15.63 -18.59 13.96
CA ASP A 264 15.80 -20.01 14.29
C ASP A 264 14.61 -20.53 15.10
N ASP A 265 14.26 -21.79 14.90
CA ASP A 265 13.08 -22.40 15.55
C ASP A 265 13.19 -22.36 17.08
N ASP A 266 14.39 -22.49 17.65
CA ASP A 266 14.63 -22.39 19.10
C ASP A 266 14.35 -20.97 19.64
N VAL A 267 14.67 -19.94 18.85
CA VAL A 267 14.36 -18.54 19.18
C VAL A 267 12.86 -18.31 19.12
N ILE A 268 12.17 -18.88 18.12
CA ILE A 268 10.72 -18.78 17.98
C ILE A 268 10.03 -19.46 19.17
N GLU A 269 10.40 -20.70 19.50
CA GLU A 269 9.84 -21.45 20.64
C GLU A 269 10.05 -20.68 21.95
N ARG A 270 11.26 -20.14 22.17
CA ARG A 270 11.54 -19.34 23.37
C ARG A 270 10.71 -18.07 23.45
N ASN A 271 10.34 -17.47 22.32
CA ASN A 271 9.50 -16.27 22.30
C ASN A 271 8.02 -16.57 22.52
N GLN A 272 7.57 -17.82 22.34
CA GLN A 272 6.20 -18.25 22.64
C GLN A 272 5.95 -18.46 24.13
N SER A 273 7.01 -18.63 24.93
CA SER A 273 6.92 -18.90 26.37
C SER A 273 6.97 -17.65 27.25
N VAL A 274 6.80 -16.45 26.67
CA VAL A 274 6.85 -15.15 27.37
C VAL A 274 5.44 -14.69 27.72
#